data_AF-A0A831LQT0-F1
#
_entry.id   AF-A0A831LQT0-F1
#
_cell.length_a   1.000
_cell.length_b   1.000
_cell.length_c   1.000
_cell.angle_alpha   90.00
_cell.angle_beta   90.00
_cell.angle_gamma   90.00
#
_symmetry.space_group_name_H-M   'P 1'
#
loop_
_entity.id
_entity.type
_entity.pdbx_description
1 polymer ?
#
loop_
_entity_poly.entity_id
_entity_poly.type
_entity_poly.pdbx_seq_one_letter_code
_entity_poly.pdbx_strand_id
1 'polypeptide(L)'
;MIVVFILYLVVLIGIVAWSARRSKTNIDFVIGGKKISGYSLALSERATGESAWLLLGLTGHAYAEGMAAIWVAFGCVAGIL
;
A
#
# COMPACT_ATOMS: atom_id res chain seq x y z
N MET A 1 -14.12 -14.78 -10.36
CA MET A 1 -12.77 -14.25 -10.10
C MET A 1 -12.37 -13.16 -11.10
N ILE A 2 -12.38 -13.44 -12.42
CA ILE A 2 -12.06 -12.42 -13.44
C ILE A 2 -12.94 -11.15 -13.34
N VAL A 3 -14.25 -11.31 -13.12
CA VAL A 3 -15.18 -10.17 -13.01
C VAL A 3 -14.86 -9.28 -11.82
N VAL A 4 -14.55 -9.89 -10.67
CA VAL A 4 -14.18 -9.16 -9.44
C VAL A 4 -12.86 -8.42 -9.64
N PHE A 5 -11.88 -9.05 -10.30
CA PHE A 5 -10.60 -8.42 -10.63
C PHE A 5 -10.78 -7.23 -11.58
N ILE A 6 -11.57 -7.39 -12.64
CA ILE A 6 -11.86 -6.30 -13.58
C ILE A 6 -12.58 -5.15 -12.87
N LEU A 7 -13.58 -5.44 -12.04
CA LEU A 7 -14.29 -4.42 -11.26
C LEU A 7 -13.34 -3.66 -10.33
N TYR A 8 -12.46 -4.37 -9.63
CA TYR A 8 -11.43 -3.77 -8.77
C TYR A 8 -10.53 -2.80 -9.55
N LEU A 9 -10.02 -3.22 -10.72
CA LEU A 9 -9.20 -2.37 -11.57
C LEU A 9 -9.95 -1.14 -12.07
N VAL A 10 -11.20 -1.30 -12.52
CA VAL A 10 -12.03 -0.19 -13.00
C VAL A 10 -12.26 0.85 -11.90
N VAL A 11 -12.56 0.39 -10.68
CA VAL A 11 -12.75 1.29 -9.54
C VAL A 11 -11.46 2.04 -9.20
N LEU A 12 -10.31 1.34 -9.15
CA LEU A 12 -9.01 1.99 -8.90
C LEU A 12 -8.68 3.04 -9.96
N ILE A 13 -8.82 2.71 -11.23
CA ILE A 13 -8.56 3.65 -12.34
C ILE A 13 -9.50 4.85 -12.24
N GLY A 14 -10.77 4.63 -11.89
CA GLY A 14 -11.75 5.70 -11.66
C GLY A 14 -11.32 6.67 -10.56
N ILE A 15 -10.86 6.13 -9.42
CA ILE A 15 -10.37 6.94 -8.29
C ILE A 15 -9.12 7.74 -8.70
N VAL A 16 -8.17 7.10 -9.39
CA VAL A 16 -6.94 7.76 -9.86
C VAL A 16 -7.27 8.87 -10.86
N ALA A 17 -8.14 8.61 -11.84
CA ALA A 17 -8.53 9.60 -12.85
C ALA A 17 -9.26 10.80 -12.21
N TRP A 18 -10.11 10.56 -11.22
CA TRP A 18 -10.78 11.62 -10.46
C TRP A 18 -9.79 12.46 -9.64
N SER A 19 -8.85 11.80 -8.96
CA SER A 19 -7.79 12.46 -8.19
C SER A 19 -6.85 13.28 -9.08
N ALA A 20 -6.45 12.72 -10.23
CA ALA A 20 -5.57 13.38 -11.19
C ALA A 20 -6.14 14.69 -11.73
N ARG A 21 -7.46 14.78 -11.90
CA ARG A 21 -8.14 16.03 -12.32
C ARG A 21 -8.08 17.15 -11.27
N ARG A 22 -7.77 16.83 -10.00
CA ARG A 22 -7.63 17.80 -8.91
C ARG A 22 -6.19 18.30 -8.73
N SER A 23 -5.19 17.58 -9.21
CA SER A 23 -3.79 18.00 -9.16
C SER A 23 -3.47 18.93 -10.33
N LYS A 24 -3.57 20.24 -10.11
CA LYS A 24 -3.31 21.27 -11.15
C LYS A 24 -1.92 21.90 -11.07
N THR A 25 -1.18 21.68 -9.99
CA THR A 25 0.13 22.30 -9.74
C THR A 25 1.13 21.25 -9.25
N ASN A 26 2.42 21.41 -9.57
CA ASN A 26 3.49 20.51 -9.14
C ASN A 26 3.53 20.29 -7.62
N ILE A 27 3.20 21.32 -6.84
CA ILE A 27 3.12 21.24 -5.38
C ILE A 27 1.97 20.32 -4.95
N ASP A 28 0.80 20.41 -5.58
CA ASP A 28 -0.32 19.51 -5.27
C ASP A 28 -0.03 18.06 -5.64
N PHE A 29 0.77 17.83 -6.69
CA PHE A 29 1.20 16.50 -7.10
C PHE A 29 2.23 15.88 -6.13
N VAL A 30 3.24 16.65 -5.69
CA VAL A 30 4.33 16.13 -4.86
C VAL A 30 3.95 16.04 -3.39
N ILE A 31 3.23 17.03 -2.84
CA ILE A 31 2.91 17.10 -1.40
C ILE A 31 1.41 16.99 -1.08
N GLY A 32 0.57 16.65 -2.06
CA GLY A 32 -0.89 16.49 -1.84
C GLY A 32 -1.58 17.77 -1.37
N GLY A 33 -0.98 18.94 -1.61
CA GLY A 33 -1.49 20.25 -1.21
C GLY A 33 -1.62 20.47 0.30
N LYS A 34 -0.93 19.68 1.15
CA LYS A 34 -1.08 19.66 2.63
C LYS A 34 -2.52 19.39 3.12
N LYS A 35 -3.41 18.87 2.26
CA LYS A 35 -4.80 18.55 2.60
C LYS A 35 -4.98 17.10 3.05
N ILE A 36 -3.92 16.30 3.02
CA ILE A 36 -3.94 14.89 3.42
C ILE A 36 -3.72 14.80 4.94
N SER A 37 -4.67 14.20 5.65
CA SER A 37 -4.58 13.95 7.10
C SER A 37 -3.41 13.02 7.42
N GLY A 38 -2.72 13.27 8.54
CA GLY A 38 -1.53 12.52 8.96
C GLY A 38 -1.76 11.01 9.05
N TYR A 39 -2.96 10.57 9.45
CA TYR A 39 -3.33 9.15 9.49
C TYR A 39 -3.36 8.49 8.10
N SER A 40 -3.94 9.17 7.11
CA SER A 40 -4.00 8.68 5.73
C SER A 40 -2.61 8.65 5.09
N LEU A 41 -1.74 9.60 5.47
CA LEU A 41 -0.35 9.62 5.03
C LEU A 41 0.44 8.44 5.61
N ALA A 42 0.32 8.18 6.91
CA ALA A 42 0.97 7.05 7.57
C ALA A 42 0.50 5.70 7.00
N LEU A 43 -0.81 5.54 6.76
CA LEU A 43 -1.35 4.34 6.10
C LEU A 43 -0.82 4.18 4.67
N SER A 44 -0.74 5.27 3.90
CA SER A 44 -0.21 5.25 2.54
C SER A 44 1.27 4.86 2.51
N GLU A 45 2.05 5.36 3.46
CA GLU A 45 3.46 5.00 3.61
C GLU A 45 3.62 3.50 3.88
N ARG A 46 2.84 2.97 4.84
CA ARG A 46 2.87 1.53 5.17
C ARG A 46 2.37 0.68 4.01
N ALA A 47 1.30 1.05 3.34
CA ALA A 47 0.83 0.35 2.14
C ALA A 47 1.85 0.35 0.99
N THR A 48 2.73 1.36 0.93
CA THR A 48 3.82 1.41 -0.06
C THR A 48 4.95 0.45 0.29
N GLY A 49 5.29 0.33 1.59
CA GLY A 49 6.24 -0.66 2.07
C GLY A 49 5.73 -2.10 1.95
N GLU A 50 4.44 -2.29 2.25
CA GLU A 50 3.74 -3.57 2.20
C GLU A 50 3.21 -3.88 0.79
N SER A 51 4.14 -4.20 -0.10
CA SER A 51 3.85 -4.60 -1.48
C SER A 51 3.62 -6.12 -1.60
N ALA A 52 3.75 -6.67 -2.81
CA ALA A 52 3.76 -8.11 -3.07
C ALA A 52 4.79 -8.89 -2.20
N TRP A 53 5.74 -8.18 -1.59
CA TRP A 53 6.68 -8.71 -0.60
C TRP A 53 6.00 -9.48 0.54
N LEU A 54 4.96 -8.94 1.18
CA LEU A 54 4.39 -9.62 2.35
C LEU A 54 3.55 -10.85 1.95
N LEU A 55 2.92 -10.79 0.77
CA LEU A 55 2.09 -11.88 0.25
C LEU A 55 2.89 -13.03 -0.37
N LEU A 56 3.99 -12.74 -1.07
CA LEU A 56 4.81 -13.75 -1.78
C LEU A 56 6.16 -13.97 -1.12
N GLY A 57 6.83 -12.91 -0.66
CA GLY A 57 8.14 -12.97 -0.03
C GLY A 57 8.08 -13.56 1.37
N LEU A 58 7.29 -12.98 2.27
CA LEU A 58 7.18 -13.47 3.65
C LEU A 58 6.55 -14.86 3.73
N THR A 59 5.56 -15.16 2.88
CA THR A 59 4.96 -16.51 2.84
C THR A 59 5.93 -17.55 2.28
N GLY A 60 6.73 -17.20 1.26
CA GLY A 60 7.80 -18.05 0.75
C GLY A 60 8.90 -18.29 1.80
N HIS A 61 9.26 -17.24 2.55
CA HIS A 61 10.19 -17.34 3.67
C HIS A 61 9.64 -18.20 4.81
N ALA A 62 8.36 -18.05 5.14
CA ALA A 62 7.68 -18.89 6.13
C ALA A 62 7.58 -20.34 5.68
N TYR A 63 7.43 -20.60 4.39
CA TYR A 63 7.48 -21.95 3.84
C TYR A 63 8.86 -22.60 4.01
N ALA A 64 9.95 -21.81 3.86
CA ALA A 64 11.31 -22.31 3.97
C ALA A 64 11.81 -22.46 5.43
N GLU A 65 11.57 -21.44 6.27
CA GLU A 65 12.09 -21.37 7.65
C GLU A 65 11.06 -21.76 8.73
N GLY A 66 9.81 -22.00 8.34
CA GLY A 66 8.73 -22.36 9.25
C GLY A 66 8.38 -21.24 10.22
N MET A 67 8.13 -21.61 11.48
CA MET A 67 7.62 -20.69 12.51
C MET A 67 8.56 -19.55 12.88
N ALA A 68 9.86 -19.62 12.53
CA ALA A 68 10.80 -18.54 12.76
C ALA A 68 10.43 -17.24 12.02
N ALA A 69 9.75 -17.36 10.86
CA ALA A 69 9.29 -16.21 10.07
C ALA A 69 8.25 -15.33 10.80
N ILE A 70 7.63 -15.81 11.89
CA ILE A 70 6.69 -15.03 12.71
C ILE A 70 7.35 -13.77 13.29
N TRP A 71 8.67 -13.81 13.55
CA TRP A 71 9.41 -12.66 14.08
C TRP A 71 9.48 -11.50 13.09
N VAL A 72 9.50 -11.79 11.79
CA VAL A 72 9.45 -10.76 10.74
C VAL A 72 8.07 -10.09 10.73
N ALA A 73 6.99 -10.87 10.87
CA ALA A 73 5.64 -10.32 10.97
C ALA A 73 5.47 -9.44 12.22
N PHE A 74 6.01 -9.87 13.36
CA PHE A 74 6.03 -9.07 14.58
C PHE A 74 6.82 -7.76 14.40
N GLY A 75 7.97 -7.81 13.73
CA GLY A 75 8.76 -6.62 13.40
C GLY A 75 8.02 -5.64 12.49
N CYS A 76 7.30 -6.12 11.48
CA CYS A 76 6.48 -5.28 10.61
C CYS A 76 5.35 -4.57 11.37
N VAL A 77 4.66 -5.26 12.29
CA VAL A 77 3.52 -4.71 13.04
C VAL A 77 3.94 -3.78 14.17
N ALA A 78 5.03 -4.10 14.88
CA ALA A 78 5.57 -3.25 15.95
C ALA A 78 6.09 -1.90 15.42
N GLY A 79 6.25 -1.79 14.09
CA GLY A 79 6.81 -0.63 13.42
C GLY A 79 8.33 -0.74 13.32
N ILE A 80 8.86 -0.35 12.17
CA ILE A 80 10.27 -0.02 12.04
C ILE A 80 10.52 1.15 13.01
N LEU A 81 11.21 0.89 14.12
CA LEU A 81 11.79 1.90 15.00
C LEU A 81 12.77 2.78 14.23
#